data_AF-A0A6J5GTZ7-F1
#
_entry.id   AF-A0A6J5GTZ7-F1
#
_cell.length_a   1.000
_cell.length_b   1.000
_cell.length_c   1.000
_cell.angle_alpha   90.00
_cell.angle_beta   90.00
_cell.angle_gamma   90.00
#
_symmetry.space_group_name_H-M   'P 1'
#
loop_
_entity.id
_entity.type
_entity.pdbx_description
1 polymer ?
#
loop_
_entity_poly.entity_id
_entity_poly.type
_entity_poly.pdbx_seq_one_letter_code
_entity_poly.pdbx_strand_id
1 'polypeptide(L)'
;MNRQPLAMNAAESSPGIRAFDAAPATFTILRPASGQQRAEQIRDVIDAFRRLRESIDRFNRLFSASASEPSLRGDSGVSLQPLLTVLARRVADTRFARHRELKRAIRDARRLDKTRDAIFSDAFSLDTEAMRQAADELERLDAVFVRLGVGHALARHQERLEDARAATEAAAPMQTGAA
;
A
#
# COMPACT_ATOMS: atom_id res chain seq x y z
N MET A 1 -79.40 29.14 -16.78
CA MET A 1 -77.97 28.85 -16.54
C MET A 1 -77.16 29.22 -17.78
N ASN A 2 -76.28 30.22 -17.70
CA ASN A 2 -75.12 30.36 -18.59
C ASN A 2 -74.20 31.48 -18.06
N ARG A 3 -73.03 31.10 -17.53
CA ARG A 3 -71.91 32.00 -17.23
C ARG A 3 -70.89 31.86 -18.37
N GLN A 4 -70.58 32.96 -19.05
CA GLN A 4 -69.38 33.09 -19.88
C GLN A 4 -68.23 33.70 -19.04
N PRO A 5 -66.97 33.27 -19.23
CA PRO A 5 -65.83 33.74 -18.45
C PRO A 5 -65.05 34.88 -19.12
N LEU A 6 -64.33 35.62 -18.25
CA LEU A 6 -63.37 36.69 -18.53
C LEU A 6 -62.21 36.24 -19.45
N ALA A 7 -61.77 37.19 -20.28
CA ALA A 7 -60.52 37.14 -21.03
C ALA A 7 -59.30 37.60 -20.21
N MET A 8 -58.13 37.16 -20.68
CA MET A 8 -56.78 37.77 -20.61
C MET A 8 -55.97 37.72 -19.29
N ASN A 9 -54.91 36.91 -19.31
CA ASN A 9 -53.50 37.34 -19.21
C ASN A 9 -52.62 36.14 -19.63
N ALA A 10 -51.87 36.22 -20.74
CA ALA A 10 -50.57 36.89 -20.89
C ALA A 10 -49.43 36.21 -20.10
N ALA A 11 -48.70 35.38 -20.82
CA ALA A 11 -47.26 35.06 -20.75
C ALA A 11 -46.54 35.13 -19.40
N GLU A 12 -46.06 33.97 -18.94
CA GLU A 12 -44.70 33.87 -18.41
C GLU A 12 -43.99 32.63 -18.99
N SER A 13 -42.87 32.92 -19.62
CA SER A 13 -41.93 31.98 -20.21
C SER A 13 -40.94 31.48 -19.16
N SER A 14 -40.52 30.21 -19.33
CA SER A 14 -39.27 29.56 -18.87
C SER A 14 -39.38 28.59 -17.68
N PRO A 15 -38.45 27.63 -17.58
CA PRO A 15 -37.85 26.82 -18.64
C PRO A 15 -38.08 25.32 -18.39
N GLY A 16 -38.04 24.53 -19.46
CA GLY A 16 -38.10 23.08 -19.39
C GLY A 16 -37.05 22.54 -18.44
N ILE A 17 -37.51 21.81 -17.42
CA ILE A 17 -36.67 20.89 -16.67
C ILE A 17 -36.15 19.91 -17.70
N ARG A 18 -34.88 20.08 -18.07
CA ARG A 18 -34.12 19.06 -18.79
C ARG A 18 -34.22 17.82 -17.90
N ALA A 19 -35.01 16.85 -18.35
CA ALA A 19 -34.91 15.50 -17.88
C ALA A 19 -33.45 15.10 -18.11
N PHE A 20 -32.64 15.22 -17.06
CA PHE A 20 -31.46 14.39 -16.96
C PHE A 20 -32.02 12.98 -17.08
N ASP A 21 -31.61 12.28 -18.14
CA ASP A 21 -31.72 10.84 -18.23
C ASP A 21 -31.11 10.30 -16.94
N ALA A 22 -31.98 10.06 -15.96
CA ALA A 22 -31.63 9.41 -14.73
C ALA A 22 -31.35 7.98 -15.13
N ALA A 23 -30.09 7.71 -15.50
CA ALA A 23 -29.58 6.36 -15.60
C ALA A 23 -30.09 5.61 -14.37
N PRO A 24 -30.77 4.46 -14.52
CA PRO A 24 -31.36 3.76 -13.40
C PRO A 24 -30.23 3.29 -12.49
N ALA A 25 -29.89 4.12 -11.50
CA ALA A 25 -28.98 3.78 -10.43
C ALA A 25 -29.70 2.70 -9.62
N THR A 26 -29.37 1.45 -9.92
CA THR A 26 -29.87 0.30 -9.18
C THR A 26 -29.21 0.32 -7.81
N PHE A 27 -29.83 1.02 -6.86
CA PHE A 27 -29.44 0.97 -5.46
C PHE A 27 -29.89 -0.38 -4.90
N THR A 28 -29.01 -1.36 -5.02
CA THR A 28 -29.22 -2.68 -4.44
C THR A 28 -29.07 -2.54 -2.92
N ILE A 29 -30.19 -2.57 -2.20
CA ILE A 29 -30.19 -2.59 -0.74
C ILE A 29 -29.57 -3.92 -0.31
N LEU A 30 -28.28 -3.89 0.04
CA LEU A 30 -27.58 -5.03 0.61
C LEU A 30 -28.28 -5.43 1.91
N ARG A 31 -28.60 -6.72 2.05
CA ARG A 31 -29.11 -7.29 3.29
C ARG A 31 -28.16 -6.93 4.45
N PRO A 32 -28.65 -6.49 5.63
CA PRO A 32 -27.81 -5.91 6.68
C PRO A 32 -26.64 -6.82 7.13
N ALA A 33 -26.87 -8.14 7.18
CA ALA A 33 -25.86 -9.11 7.61
C ALA A 33 -24.76 -9.35 6.56
N SER A 34 -25.08 -9.33 5.26
CA SER A 34 -24.08 -9.51 4.19
C SER A 34 -23.27 -8.24 3.93
N GLY A 35 -23.88 -7.07 4.15
CA GLY A 35 -23.19 -5.77 4.05
C GLY A 35 -22.12 -5.58 5.13
N GLN A 36 -22.39 -6.00 6.36
CA GLN A 36 -21.45 -5.88 7.48
C GLN A 36 -20.22 -6.77 7.29
N GLN A 37 -20.41 -8.05 6.97
CA GLN A 37 -19.29 -8.97 6.72
C GLN A 37 -18.43 -8.51 5.54
N ARG A 38 -19.06 -7.99 4.47
CA ARG A 38 -18.34 -7.40 3.34
C ARG A 38 -17.52 -6.17 3.77
N ALA A 39 -18.10 -5.29 4.57
CA ALA A 39 -17.40 -4.10 5.07
C ALA A 39 -16.18 -4.46 5.94
N GLU A 40 -16.30 -5.53 6.75
CA GLU A 40 -15.18 -6.07 7.54
C GLU A 40 -14.06 -6.60 6.63
N GLN A 41 -14.40 -7.37 5.60
CA GLN A 41 -13.41 -7.88 4.65
C GLN A 41 -12.70 -6.77 3.86
N ILE A 42 -13.43 -5.71 3.48
CA ILE A 42 -12.84 -4.54 2.82
C ILE A 42 -11.83 -3.89 3.77
N ARG A 43 -12.19 -3.75 5.05
CA ARG A 43 -11.31 -3.19 6.08
C ARG A 43 -10.04 -4.03 6.25
N ASP A 44 -10.18 -5.34 6.36
CA ASP A 44 -9.04 -6.26 6.54
C ASP A 44 -8.05 -6.15 5.38
N VAL A 45 -8.55 -6.11 4.14
CA VAL A 45 -7.70 -5.93 2.95
C VAL A 45 -6.99 -4.58 2.97
N ILE A 46 -7.70 -3.48 3.28
CA ILE A 46 -7.11 -2.14 3.38
C ILE A 46 -6.04 -2.08 4.47
N ASP A 47 -6.30 -2.67 5.64
CA ASP A 47 -5.36 -2.73 6.74
C ASP A 47 -4.12 -3.57 6.39
N ALA A 48 -4.29 -4.70 5.70
CA ALA A 48 -3.18 -5.52 5.22
C ALA A 48 -2.31 -4.75 4.18
N PHE A 49 -2.93 -4.00 3.26
CA PHE A 49 -2.22 -3.11 2.35
C PHE A 49 -1.43 -2.04 3.08
N ARG A 50 -2.04 -1.40 4.07
CA ARG A 50 -1.39 -0.37 4.89
C ARG A 50 -0.19 -0.93 5.63
N ARG A 51 -0.32 -2.10 6.28
CA ARG A 51 0.79 -2.78 6.97
C ARG A 51 1.95 -3.10 6.02
N LEU A 52 1.64 -3.71 4.87
CA LEU A 52 2.63 -4.03 3.84
C LEU A 52 3.36 -2.76 3.36
N ARG A 53 2.62 -1.69 3.11
CA ARG A 53 3.18 -0.41 2.70
C ARG A 53 4.15 0.16 3.74
N GLU A 54 3.73 0.19 5.00
CA GLU A 54 4.58 0.65 6.11
C GLU A 54 5.86 -0.20 6.22
N SER A 55 5.75 -1.51 6.00
CA SER A 55 6.89 -2.43 5.99
C SER A 55 7.86 -2.13 4.84
N ILE A 56 7.36 -1.90 3.64
CA ILE A 56 8.17 -1.50 2.48
C ILE A 56 8.84 -0.13 2.73
N ASP A 57 8.16 0.83 3.36
CA ASP A 57 8.75 2.13 3.73
C ASP A 57 9.89 1.96 4.75
N ARG A 58 9.65 1.20 5.82
CA ARG A 58 10.71 0.85 6.80
C ARG A 58 11.89 0.17 6.12
N PHE A 59 11.62 -0.75 5.21
CA PHE A 59 12.65 -1.48 4.49
C PHE A 59 13.44 -0.56 3.53
N ASN A 60 12.77 0.37 2.85
CA ASN A 60 13.45 1.42 2.08
C ASN A 60 14.40 2.26 2.94
N ARG A 61 13.98 2.66 4.15
CA ARG A 61 14.81 3.41 5.10
C ARG A 61 16.07 2.65 5.51
N LEU A 62 16.00 1.32 5.65
CA LEU A 62 17.18 0.48 5.96
C LEU A 62 18.27 0.56 4.88
N PHE A 63 17.92 0.86 3.63
CA PHE A 63 18.88 1.08 2.55
C PHE A 63 19.35 2.53 2.42
N SER A 64 18.61 3.50 2.96
CA SER A 64 19.03 4.91 3.01
C SER A 64 19.99 5.14 4.17
N ALA A 65 21.29 5.02 3.90
CA ALA A 65 22.33 5.37 4.88
C ALA A 65 22.35 6.89 5.23
N SER A 66 21.62 7.74 4.50
CA SER A 66 21.53 9.18 4.72
C SER A 66 20.14 9.57 5.24
N ALA A 67 20.10 10.20 6.41
CA ALA A 67 18.89 10.67 7.09
C ALA A 67 18.12 11.81 6.37
N SER A 68 18.53 12.20 5.16
CA SER A 68 18.01 13.39 4.45
C SER A 68 17.07 13.09 3.30
N GLU A 69 16.81 11.81 2.96
CA GLU A 69 15.81 11.52 1.93
C GLU A 69 14.40 11.74 2.51
N PRO A 70 13.56 12.57 1.86
CA PRO A 70 12.20 12.81 2.33
C PRO A 70 11.47 11.47 2.39
N SER A 71 10.92 11.16 3.57
CA SER A 71 10.04 10.00 3.70
C SER A 71 8.94 10.13 2.66
N LEU A 72 8.65 9.07 1.92
CA LEU A 72 7.48 8.96 1.04
C LEU A 72 6.20 8.79 1.89
N ARG A 73 6.05 9.63 2.92
CA ARG A 73 4.83 9.84 3.71
C ARG A 73 3.88 10.71 2.89
N GLY A 74 3.52 10.21 1.72
CA GLY A 74 2.51 10.81 0.85
C GLY A 74 1.35 9.84 0.74
N ASP A 75 0.30 10.11 1.49
CA ASP A 75 -1.07 9.59 1.36
C ASP A 75 -1.21 8.06 1.41
N SER A 76 -1.68 7.56 2.56
CA SER A 76 -1.94 6.16 2.92
C SER A 76 -2.83 5.37 1.94
N GLY A 77 -3.39 6.01 0.91
CA GLY A 77 -4.16 5.36 -0.17
C GLY A 77 -3.42 5.19 -1.51
N VAL A 78 -2.25 5.80 -1.68
CA VAL A 78 -1.50 5.81 -2.95
C VAL A 78 -0.76 4.47 -3.13
N SER A 79 -0.85 3.93 -4.34
CA SER A 79 -0.27 2.66 -4.82
C SER A 79 1.11 2.31 -4.21
N LEU A 80 1.41 1.01 -4.10
CA LEU A 80 2.73 0.51 -3.70
C LEU A 80 3.82 0.78 -4.75
N GLN A 81 3.46 1.07 -6.00
CA GLN A 81 4.42 1.20 -7.12
C GLN A 81 5.58 2.17 -6.86
N PRO A 82 5.37 3.39 -6.33
CA PRO A 82 6.47 4.33 -6.09
C PRO A 82 7.47 3.76 -5.08
N LEU A 83 6.98 3.17 -3.98
CA LEU A 83 7.81 2.56 -2.95
C LEU A 83 8.57 1.34 -3.47
N LEU A 84 7.93 0.50 -4.27
CA LEU A 84 8.53 -0.68 -4.89
C LEU A 84 9.56 -0.32 -5.97
N THR A 85 9.38 0.81 -6.66
CA THR A 85 10.34 1.33 -7.63
C THR A 85 11.59 1.83 -6.95
N VAL A 86 11.44 2.63 -5.89
CA VAL A 86 12.57 3.09 -5.07
C VAL A 86 13.32 1.91 -4.46
N LEU A 87 12.59 0.92 -3.93
CA LEU A 87 13.19 -0.27 -3.35
C LEU A 87 13.98 -1.08 -4.38
N ALA A 88 13.41 -1.33 -5.56
CA ALA A 88 14.09 -2.06 -6.62
C ALA A 88 15.41 -1.39 -7.06
N ARG A 89 15.45 -0.05 -7.09
CA ARG A 89 16.67 0.72 -7.38
C ARG A 89 17.70 0.55 -6.26
N ARG A 90 17.32 0.80 -5.01
CA ARG A 90 18.24 0.71 -3.84
C ARG A 90 18.85 -0.68 -3.66
N VAL A 91 18.11 -1.73 -3.99
CA VAL A 91 18.59 -3.11 -3.88
C VAL A 91 19.61 -3.43 -4.97
N ALA A 92 19.52 -2.80 -6.15
CA ALA A 92 20.54 -2.94 -7.19
C ALA A 92 21.89 -2.36 -6.75
N ASP A 93 21.84 -1.28 -5.97
CA ASP A 93 23.03 -0.53 -5.52
C ASP A 93 23.65 -1.06 -4.21
N THR A 94 23.02 -2.07 -3.58
CA THR A 94 23.47 -2.60 -2.29
C THR A 94 23.80 -4.09 -2.35
N ARG A 95 24.80 -4.52 -1.58
CA ARG A 95 25.21 -5.94 -1.48
C ARG A 95 24.24 -6.74 -0.60
N PHE A 96 22.97 -6.79 -1.00
CA PHE A 96 21.94 -7.52 -0.28
C PHE A 96 22.04 -9.03 -0.55
N ALA A 97 22.39 -9.83 0.47
CA ALA A 97 22.64 -11.27 0.30
C ALA A 97 21.44 -12.07 -0.26
N ARG A 98 20.21 -11.72 0.13
CA ARG A 98 18.98 -12.44 -0.27
C ARG A 98 18.27 -11.82 -1.48
N HIS A 99 19.04 -11.30 -2.44
CA HIS A 99 18.52 -10.49 -3.54
C HIS A 99 17.42 -11.19 -4.37
N ARG A 100 17.56 -12.49 -4.61
CA ARG A 100 16.57 -13.28 -5.37
C ARG A 100 15.20 -13.31 -4.69
N GLU A 101 15.18 -13.48 -3.38
CA GLU A 101 13.96 -13.52 -2.59
C GLU A 101 13.28 -12.16 -2.56
N LEU A 102 14.07 -11.10 -2.41
CA LEU A 102 13.56 -9.74 -2.44
C LEU A 102 12.99 -9.35 -3.80
N LYS A 103 13.63 -9.74 -4.92
CA LYS A 103 13.07 -9.53 -6.26
C LYS A 103 11.72 -10.25 -6.44
N ARG A 104 11.58 -11.46 -5.90
CA ARG A 104 10.30 -12.19 -5.91
C ARG A 104 9.24 -11.45 -5.10
N ALA A 105 9.56 -11.05 -3.87
CA ALA A 105 8.65 -10.30 -3.02
C ALA A 105 8.19 -8.97 -3.66
N ILE A 106 9.11 -8.22 -4.30
CA ILE A 106 8.77 -6.99 -5.03
C ILE A 106 7.82 -7.28 -6.19
N ARG A 107 8.07 -8.32 -6.98
CA ARG A 107 7.19 -8.71 -8.09
C ARG A 107 5.80 -9.10 -7.59
N ASP A 108 5.74 -9.88 -6.53
CA ASP A 108 4.49 -10.37 -5.97
C ASP A 108 3.69 -9.20 -5.35
N ALA A 109 4.37 -8.23 -4.73
CA ALA A 109 3.76 -6.98 -4.26
C ALA A 109 3.17 -6.15 -5.41
N ARG A 110 3.87 -6.04 -6.55
CA ARG A 110 3.35 -5.36 -7.74
C ARG A 110 2.13 -6.04 -8.32
N ARG A 111 2.03 -7.37 -8.24
CA ARG A 111 0.84 -8.12 -8.67
C ARG A 111 -0.34 -7.79 -7.76
N LEU A 112 -0.13 -7.83 -6.44
CA LEU A 112 -1.18 -7.51 -5.47
C LEU A 112 -1.62 -6.05 -5.52
N ASP A 113 -0.72 -5.11 -5.80
CA ASP A 113 -1.09 -3.69 -5.98
C ASP A 113 -2.11 -3.49 -7.11
N LYS A 114 -2.08 -4.31 -8.16
CA LYS A 114 -3.12 -4.29 -9.21
C LYS A 114 -4.47 -4.82 -8.72
N THR A 115 -4.47 -5.73 -7.76
CA THR A 115 -5.70 -6.21 -7.12
C THR A 115 -6.39 -5.09 -6.34
N ARG A 116 -5.65 -4.10 -5.81
CA ARG A 116 -6.24 -2.89 -5.19
C ARG A 116 -7.20 -2.17 -6.14
N ASP A 117 -6.79 -1.99 -7.40
CA ASP A 117 -7.63 -1.33 -8.39
C ASP A 117 -8.89 -2.16 -8.70
N ALA A 118 -8.81 -3.49 -8.57
CA ALA A 118 -9.93 -4.39 -8.70
C ALA A 118 -10.82 -4.45 -7.44
N ILE A 119 -10.30 -4.21 -6.23
CA ILE A 119 -11.05 -4.26 -4.96
C ILE A 119 -12.19 -3.24 -4.93
N PHE A 120 -12.00 -2.10 -5.57
CA PHE A 120 -13.04 -1.08 -5.74
C PHE A 120 -14.02 -1.38 -6.90
N SER A 121 -13.86 -2.50 -7.60
CA SER A 121 -14.84 -3.00 -8.57
C SER A 121 -15.97 -3.74 -7.86
N ASP A 122 -17.20 -3.54 -8.32
CA ASP A 122 -18.39 -4.25 -7.82
C ASP A 122 -18.23 -5.77 -7.90
N ALA A 123 -17.54 -6.30 -8.91
CA ALA A 123 -17.34 -7.73 -9.08
C ALA A 123 -16.46 -8.34 -7.97
N PHE A 124 -15.34 -7.70 -7.63
CA PHE A 124 -14.44 -8.19 -6.57
C PHE A 124 -15.04 -7.97 -5.18
N SER A 125 -15.74 -6.85 -5.02
CA SER A 125 -16.47 -6.50 -3.81
C SER A 125 -17.54 -7.51 -3.40
N LEU A 126 -18.04 -8.32 -4.35
CA LEU A 126 -19.04 -9.37 -4.11
C LEU A 126 -18.41 -10.74 -3.86
N ASP A 127 -17.12 -10.92 -4.16
CA ASP A 127 -16.39 -12.17 -4.00
C ASP A 127 -15.63 -12.20 -2.67
N THR A 128 -16.35 -12.60 -1.62
CA THR A 128 -15.82 -12.65 -0.25
C THR A 128 -14.64 -13.62 -0.06
N GLU A 129 -14.53 -14.65 -0.89
CA GLU A 129 -13.43 -15.62 -0.84
C GLU A 129 -12.17 -15.01 -1.44
N ALA A 130 -12.29 -14.39 -2.62
CA ALA A 130 -11.19 -13.65 -3.24
C ALA A 130 -10.66 -12.52 -2.35
N MET A 131 -11.55 -11.83 -1.62
CA MET A 131 -11.17 -10.81 -0.64
C MET A 131 -10.33 -11.38 0.51
N ARG A 132 -10.77 -12.49 1.12
CA ARG A 132 -10.03 -13.14 2.21
C ARG A 132 -8.67 -13.64 1.72
N GLN A 133 -8.63 -14.27 0.55
CA GLN A 133 -7.38 -14.74 -0.04
C GLN A 133 -6.41 -13.57 -0.31
N ALA A 134 -6.91 -12.45 -0.81
CA ALA A 134 -6.10 -11.26 -1.05
C ALA A 134 -5.51 -10.71 0.27
N ALA A 135 -6.30 -10.64 1.34
CA ALA A 135 -5.82 -10.25 2.67
C ALA A 135 -4.71 -11.17 3.16
N ASP A 136 -4.91 -12.50 3.09
CA ASP A 136 -3.90 -13.49 3.48
C ASP A 136 -2.60 -13.36 2.66
N GLU A 137 -2.70 -13.13 1.35
CA GLU A 137 -1.54 -12.94 0.47
C GLU A 137 -0.77 -11.67 0.84
N LEU A 138 -1.48 -10.57 1.17
CA LEU A 138 -0.87 -9.31 1.62
C LEU A 138 -0.14 -9.49 2.96
N GLU A 139 -0.75 -10.17 3.93
CA GLU A 139 -0.15 -10.43 5.24
C GLU A 139 1.07 -11.35 5.16
N ARG A 140 1.00 -12.41 4.33
CA ARG A 140 2.16 -13.27 4.07
C ARG A 140 3.31 -12.48 3.47
N LEU A 141 3.00 -11.57 2.53
CA LEU A 141 4.01 -10.77 1.87
C LEU A 141 4.62 -9.74 2.83
N ASP A 142 3.82 -9.12 3.69
CA ASP A 142 4.30 -8.25 4.77
C ASP A 142 5.30 -9.00 5.66
N ALA A 143 4.95 -10.20 6.12
CA ALA A 143 5.84 -11.04 6.91
C ALA A 143 7.14 -11.40 6.18
N VAL A 144 7.11 -11.57 4.86
CA VAL A 144 8.33 -11.76 4.04
C VAL A 144 9.19 -10.51 4.05
N PHE A 145 8.64 -9.32 3.84
CA PHE A 145 9.40 -8.06 3.89
C PHE A 145 9.98 -7.80 5.28
N VAL A 146 9.22 -8.02 6.35
CA VAL A 146 9.73 -7.89 7.73
C VAL A 146 10.91 -8.83 7.97
N ARG A 147 10.78 -10.10 7.59
CA ARG A 147 11.84 -11.10 7.77
C ARG A 147 13.11 -10.75 7.00
N LEU A 148 12.97 -10.28 5.75
CA LEU A 148 14.09 -9.82 4.94
C LEU A 148 14.74 -8.56 5.54
N GLY A 149 13.92 -7.63 6.04
CA GLY A 149 14.32 -6.45 6.83
C GLY A 149 15.21 -6.77 8.00
N VAL A 150 14.69 -7.58 8.92
CA VAL A 150 15.41 -7.99 10.12
C VAL A 150 16.68 -8.76 9.76
N GLY A 151 16.61 -9.70 8.83
CA GLY A 151 17.78 -10.46 8.39
C GLY A 151 18.91 -9.57 7.86
N HIS A 152 18.57 -8.52 7.10
CA HIS A 152 19.57 -7.58 6.60
C HIS A 152 20.12 -6.66 7.70
N ALA A 153 19.27 -6.17 8.60
CA ALA A 153 19.70 -5.32 9.72
C ALA A 153 20.67 -6.07 10.64
N LEU A 154 20.41 -7.36 10.92
CA LEU A 154 21.28 -8.21 11.70
C LEU A 154 22.62 -8.47 11.01
N ALA A 155 22.60 -8.80 9.72
CA ALA A 155 23.82 -8.99 8.93
C ALA A 155 24.71 -7.73 8.95
N ARG A 156 24.12 -6.54 8.74
CA ARG A 156 24.83 -5.26 8.83
C ARG A 156 25.29 -4.89 10.23
N HIS A 157 24.61 -5.36 11.27
CA HIS A 157 25.07 -5.15 12.62
C HIS A 157 26.31 -6.01 12.89
N GLN A 158 26.32 -7.25 12.43
CA GLN A 158 27.46 -8.15 12.58
C GLN A 158 28.70 -7.65 11.81
N GLU A 159 28.54 -7.22 10.54
CA GLU A 159 29.62 -6.61 9.75
C GLU A 159 30.27 -5.43 10.50
N ARG A 160 29.46 -4.53 11.06
CA ARG A 160 29.96 -3.38 11.82
C ARG A 160 30.69 -3.77 13.11
N LEU A 161 30.28 -4.84 13.78
CA LEU A 161 30.97 -5.33 14.98
C LEU A 161 32.33 -5.94 14.63
N GLU A 162 32.40 -6.66 13.50
CA GLU A 162 33.66 -7.22 12.97
C GLU A 162 34.63 -6.10 12.58
N ASP A 163 34.15 -5.06 11.87
CA ASP A 163 34.94 -3.88 11.51
C ASP A 163 35.46 -3.13 12.76
N ALA A 164 34.61 -2.93 13.77
CA ALA A 164 34.99 -2.25 15.01
C ALA A 164 36.03 -3.05 15.82
N ARG A 165 35.94 -4.39 15.82
CA ARG A 165 36.93 -5.27 16.46
C ARG A 165 38.27 -5.17 15.73
N ALA A 166 38.27 -5.27 14.40
CA ALA A 166 39.48 -5.15 13.59
C ALA A 166 40.16 -3.78 13.78
N ALA A 167 39.39 -2.69 13.86
CA ALA A 167 39.91 -1.35 14.15
C ALA A 167 40.52 -1.26 15.57
N THR A 168 39.93 -1.95 16.55
CA THR A 168 40.46 -1.99 17.92
C THR A 168 41.76 -2.79 18.01
N GLU A 169 41.85 -3.92 17.30
CA GLU A 169 43.04 -4.77 17.25
C GLU A 169 44.21 -4.08 16.52
N ALA A 170 43.91 -3.36 15.44
CA ALA A 170 44.90 -2.54 14.72
C ALA A 170 45.41 -1.34 15.55
N ALA A 171 44.62 -0.87 16.53
CA ALA A 171 44.98 0.24 17.42
C ALA A 171 45.71 -0.21 18.70
N ALA A 172 45.83 -1.51 18.97
CA ALA A 172 46.57 -2.02 20.12
C ALA A 172 48.09 -1.82 19.89
N PRO A 173 48.80 -1.03 20.70
CA PRO A 173 50.21 -0.77 20.49
C PRO A 173 51.03 -2.05 20.72
N MET A 174 51.99 -2.31 19.83
CA MET A 174 53.12 -3.23 20.04
C MET A 174 53.84 -2.83 21.34
N GLN A 175 53.42 -3.39 22.48
CA GLN A 175 54.27 -3.49 23.66
C GLN A 175 55.23 -4.66 23.41
N THR A 176 56.25 -4.41 22.58
CA THR A 176 57.42 -5.28 22.50
C THR A 176 58.29 -4.94 23.71
N GLY A 177 58.36 -5.88 24.64
CA GLY A 177 59.21 -5.77 25.81
C GLY A 177 60.67 -5.52 25.43
N ALA A 178 61.27 -4.51 26.05
CA ALA A 178 62.70 -4.42 26.24
C ALA A 178 62.95 -4.76 27.72
N ALA A 179 63.52 -5.95 27.95
CA ALA A 179 64.17 -6.34 29.19
C ALA A 179 65.65 -6.61 28.85
#